data_AF-A0A0K8RIF8-F1
#
_entry.id   AF-A0A0K8RIF8-F1
#
_cell.length_a   1.000
_cell.length_b   1.000
_cell.length_c   1.000
_cell.angle_alpha   90.00
_cell.angle_beta   90.00
_cell.angle_gamma   90.00
#
_symmetry.space_group_name_H-M   'P 1'
#
loop_
_entity.id
_entity.type
_entity.pdbx_description
1 polymer ?
#
loop_
_entity_poly.entity_id
_entity_poly.type
_entity_poly.pdbx_seq_one_letter_code
_entity_poly.pdbx_strand_id
1 'polypeptide(L)'
;MDVFNRLRTTVSNLSTVLPGNPVTREYEIIKHVGSAGPGLLWKVYQATKRSTKEEAAVFVLEKKQLERYSKRDRELIMDILKQGIAQLTRLRHPSILTVQHPLEESRESLAFAHST
;
A
#
# COMPACT_ATOMS: atom_id res chain seq x y z
N MET A 1 -15.82 12.11 22.45
CA MET A 1 -16.41 11.11 21.51
C MET A 1 -15.65 11.09 20.18
N ASP A 2 -14.31 11.22 20.19
CA ASP A 2 -13.59 11.75 19.00
C ASP A 2 -12.63 10.73 18.35
N VAL A 3 -12.42 9.59 19.00
CA VAL A 3 -11.46 8.56 18.55
C VAL A 3 -12.10 7.61 17.54
N PHE A 4 -13.39 7.26 17.74
CA PHE A 4 -14.14 6.36 16.87
C PHE A 4 -14.40 6.94 15.47
N ASN A 5 -14.48 8.27 15.33
CA ASN A 5 -14.70 8.91 14.03
C ASN A 5 -13.46 8.94 13.13
N ARG A 6 -12.25 8.84 13.70
CA ARG A 6 -10.99 8.75 12.93
C ARG A 6 -10.79 7.37 12.29
N LEU A 7 -11.28 6.30 12.92
CA LEU A 7 -11.16 4.94 12.38
C LEU A 7 -12.06 4.72 11.16
N ARG A 8 -13.27 5.30 11.17
CA ARG A 8 -14.20 5.24 10.02
C ARG A 8 -13.70 6.05 8.82
N THR A 9 -13.01 7.16 9.04
CA THR A 9 -12.52 8.04 7.95
C THR A 9 -11.42 7.40 7.10
N THR A 10 -10.61 6.49 7.66
CA THR A 10 -9.58 5.76 6.90
C THR A 10 -10.15 4.78 5.88
N VAL A 11 -11.35 4.24 6.10
CA VAL A 11 -12.02 3.32 5.16
C VAL A 11 -12.68 4.10 4.03
N SER A 12 -13.28 5.26 4.33
CA SER A 12 -13.91 6.14 3.33
C SER A 12 -12.92 6.91 2.45
N ASN A 13 -11.67 7.14 2.89
CA ASN A 13 -10.64 7.76 2.04
C ASN A 13 -10.03 6.77 1.04
N LEU A 14 -10.23 5.47 1.21
CA LEU A 14 -9.66 4.46 0.31
C LEU A 14 -10.37 4.46 -1.05
N SER A 15 -11.68 4.70 -1.07
CA SER A 15 -12.47 4.88 -2.29
C SER A 15 -12.11 6.15 -3.07
N THR A 16 -11.39 7.10 -2.46
CA THR A 16 -10.86 8.29 -3.16
C THR A 16 -9.43 8.12 -3.67
N VAL A 17 -8.60 7.25 -3.06
CA VAL A 17 -7.16 7.16 -3.40
C VAL A 17 -6.80 5.92 -4.22
N LEU A 18 -7.69 4.93 -4.25
CA LEU A 18 -7.57 3.74 -5.08
C LEU A 18 -8.49 3.63 -6.31
N PRO A 19 -9.45 4.53 -6.63
CA PRO A 19 -10.23 4.39 -7.86
C PRO A 19 -9.30 4.63 -9.06
N GLY A 20 -8.79 3.53 -9.61
CA GLY A 20 -7.86 3.54 -10.74
C GLY A 20 -6.52 2.81 -10.51
N ASN A 21 -6.19 2.36 -9.30
CA ASN A 21 -5.01 1.50 -9.12
C ASN A 21 -5.36 0.05 -9.50
N PRO A 22 -4.60 -0.61 -10.41
CA PRO A 22 -4.87 -1.98 -10.84
C PRO A 22 -5.01 -2.99 -9.70
N VAL A 23 -4.36 -2.74 -8.56
CA VAL A 23 -4.43 -3.62 -7.38
C VAL A 23 -5.87 -3.81 -6.88
N THR A 24 -6.76 -2.82 -7.06
CA THR A 24 -8.17 -2.93 -6.63
C THR A 24 -9.05 -3.77 -7.56
N ARG A 25 -8.55 -4.08 -8.77
CA ARG A 25 -9.22 -5.02 -9.69
C ARG A 25 -8.99 -6.46 -9.24
N GLU A 26 -7.81 -6.76 -8.70
CA GLU A 26 -7.41 -8.11 -8.31
C GLU A 26 -7.70 -8.42 -6.83
N TYR A 27 -7.65 -7.41 -5.96
CA TYR A 27 -7.80 -7.58 -4.52
C TYR A 27 -9.00 -6.80 -3.98
N GLU A 28 -9.75 -7.44 -3.10
CA GLU A 28 -10.83 -6.87 -2.31
C GLU A 28 -10.28 -6.42 -0.96
N ILE A 29 -10.27 -5.11 -0.71
CA ILE A 29 -9.73 -4.56 0.53
C ILE A 29 -10.79 -4.59 1.62
N ILE A 30 -10.45 -5.17 2.77
CA ILE A 30 -11.35 -5.40 3.89
C ILE A 30 -11.21 -4.29 4.92
N LYS A 31 -10.01 -4.14 5.51
CA LYS A 31 -9.78 -3.18 6.60
C LYS A 31 -8.33 -2.72 6.65
N HIS A 32 -8.11 -1.52 7.18
CA HIS A 32 -6.78 -1.02 7.53
C HIS A 32 -6.27 -1.77 8.76
N VAL A 33 -5.06 -2.32 8.69
CA VAL A 33 -4.45 -3.10 9.79
C VAL A 33 -3.22 -2.44 10.39
N GLY A 34 -2.59 -1.49 9.70
CA GLY A 34 -1.44 -0.78 10.26
C GLY A 34 -0.68 0.04 9.24
N SER A 35 0.49 0.52 9.63
CA SER A 35 1.41 1.25 8.74
C SER A 35 2.81 0.66 8.81
N ALA A 36 3.58 0.78 7.73
CA ALA A 36 4.85 0.10 7.55
C ALA A 36 5.88 0.92 6.76
N GLY A 37 7.11 0.42 6.77
CA GLY A 37 8.26 0.98 6.06
C GLY A 37 8.76 2.33 6.61
N PRO A 38 9.75 2.93 5.94
CA PRO A 38 10.36 4.17 6.38
C PRO A 38 9.34 5.30 6.54
N GLY A 39 9.33 5.95 7.69
CA GLY A 39 8.42 7.06 7.98
C GLY A 39 6.94 6.69 8.09
N LEU A 40 6.61 5.39 8.24
CA LEU A 40 5.24 4.86 8.30
C LEU A 40 4.39 5.28 7.09
N LEU A 41 5.05 5.38 5.94
CA LEU A 41 4.47 5.90 4.71
C LEU A 41 3.54 4.87 4.04
N TRP A 42 3.82 3.57 4.20
CA TRP A 42 2.91 2.54 3.73
C TRP A 42 1.77 2.36 4.70
N LYS A 43 0.54 2.40 4.20
CA LYS A 43 -0.63 1.90 4.90
C LYS A 43 -0.87 0.46 4.48
N VAL A 44 -1.04 -0.42 5.46
CA VAL A 44 -1.26 -1.85 5.26
C VAL A 44 -2.72 -2.14 5.45
N TYR A 45 -3.31 -2.79 4.46
CA TYR A 45 -4.70 -3.20 4.48
C TYR A 45 -4.80 -4.71 4.37
N GLN A 46 -5.62 -5.31 5.21
CA GLN A 46 -6.08 -6.68 5.01
C GLN A 46 -6.94 -6.71 3.75
N ALA A 47 -6.64 -7.63 2.85
CA ALA A 47 -7.34 -7.82 1.60
C ALA A 47 -7.53 -9.31 1.30
N THR A 48 -8.35 -9.59 0.31
CA THR A 48 -8.57 -10.95 -0.19
C THR A 48 -8.48 -10.93 -1.70
N LYS A 49 -7.74 -11.87 -2.29
CA LYS A 49 -7.65 -11.98 -3.75
C LYS A 49 -9.00 -12.40 -4.31
N ARG A 50 -9.54 -11.66 -5.27
CA ARG A 50 -10.91 -11.87 -5.77
C ARG A 50 -11.09 -13.23 -6.46
N SER A 51 -10.06 -13.70 -7.16
CA SER A 51 -10.10 -14.95 -7.92
C SER A 51 -10.00 -16.19 -7.04
N THR A 52 -9.03 -16.22 -6.13
CA THR A 52 -8.72 -17.40 -5.31
C THR A 52 -9.35 -17.36 -3.92
N LYS A 53 -9.87 -16.21 -3.50
CA LYS A 53 -10.35 -15.94 -2.13
C LYS A 53 -9.28 -16.14 -1.05
N GLU A 54 -8.00 -16.11 -1.43
CA GLU A 54 -6.86 -16.19 -0.52
C GLU A 54 -6.65 -14.88 0.24
N GLU A 55 -6.18 -14.99 1.49
CA GLU A 55 -5.81 -13.84 2.30
C GLU A 55 -4.56 -13.16 1.74
N ALA A 56 -4.63 -11.83 1.68
CA ALA A 56 -3.56 -10.99 1.19
C ALA A 56 -3.45 -9.74 2.06
N ALA A 57 -2.33 -9.05 1.98
CA ALA A 57 -2.27 -7.66 2.40
C ALA A 57 -1.86 -6.75 1.25
N VAL A 58 -2.55 -5.61 1.17
CA VAL A 58 -2.27 -4.56 0.19
C VAL A 58 -1.62 -3.41 0.92
N PHE A 59 -0.44 -3.04 0.46
CA PHE A 59 0.29 -1.87 0.92
C PHE A 59 -0.04 -0.72 -0.02
N VAL A 60 -0.42 0.43 0.54
CA VAL A 60 -0.78 1.65 -0.20
C VAL A 60 -0.04 2.84 0.36
N LEU A 61 0.61 3.60 -0.51
CA LEU A 61 1.20 4.90 -0.21
C LEU A 61 0.40 5.97 -0.94
N GLU A 62 -0.05 7.00 -0.22
CA GLU A 62 -0.70 8.16 -0.81
C GLU A 62 0.36 9.24 -1.11
N LYS A 63 0.52 9.62 -2.38
CA LYS A 63 1.54 10.62 -2.77
C LYS A 63 1.27 11.99 -2.14
N LYS A 64 0.01 12.29 -1.80
CA LYS A 64 -0.39 13.48 -1.06
C LYS A 64 0.32 13.60 0.30
N GLN A 65 0.62 12.48 0.97
CA GLN A 65 1.38 12.51 2.23
C GLN A 65 2.82 13.00 2.04
N LEU A 66 3.33 12.94 0.82
CA LEU A 66 4.65 13.44 0.49
C LEU A 66 4.67 14.95 0.19
N GLU A 67 3.50 15.62 0.18
CA GLU A 67 3.40 17.07 -0.05
C GLU A 67 4.10 17.91 1.01
N ARG A 68 4.25 17.35 2.22
CA ARG A 68 4.97 17.98 3.33
C ARG A 68 6.50 18.03 3.15
N TYR A 69 7.04 17.28 2.19
CA TYR A 69 8.48 17.23 1.92
C TYR A 69 8.86 18.14 0.75
N SER A 70 10.12 18.58 0.75
CA SER A 70 10.69 19.30 -0.38
C SER A 70 10.63 18.44 -1.65
N LYS A 71 10.66 19.07 -2.83
CA LYS A 71 10.64 18.34 -4.11
C LYS A 71 11.76 17.30 -4.19
N ARG A 72 12.96 17.67 -3.72
CA ARG A 72 14.15 16.80 -3.69
C ARG A 72 13.94 15.57 -2.80
N ASP A 73 13.43 15.78 -1.58
CA ASP A 73 13.21 14.70 -0.63
C ASP A 73 12.09 13.76 -1.09
N ARG A 74 11.07 14.30 -1.75
CA ARG A 74 9.97 13.50 -2.33
C ARG A 74 10.48 12.54 -3.39
N GLU A 75 11.33 13.03 -4.30
CA GLU A 75 11.96 12.19 -5.33
C GLU A 75 12.83 11.11 -4.68
N LEU A 76 13.66 11.47 -3.69
CA LEU A 76 14.50 10.52 -2.97
C LEU A 76 13.68 9.44 -2.24
N ILE A 77 12.62 9.83 -1.53
CA ILE A 77 11.73 8.90 -0.82
C ILE A 77 11.07 7.95 -1.82
N MET A 78 10.56 8.47 -2.94
CA MET A 78 9.96 7.66 -3.99
C MET A 78 10.93 6.63 -4.57
N ASP A 79 12.18 7.02 -4.83
CA ASP A 79 13.20 6.13 -5.36
C ASP A 79 13.56 5.03 -4.37
N ILE A 80 13.77 5.37 -3.09
CA ILE A 80 14.07 4.39 -2.04
C ILE A 80 12.93 3.38 -1.91
N LEU A 81 11.68 3.85 -1.91
CA LEU A 81 10.50 3.00 -1.78
C LEU A 81 10.35 2.05 -2.98
N LYS A 82 10.52 2.56 -4.20
CA LYS A 82 10.48 1.77 -5.44
C LYS A 82 11.59 0.72 -5.47
N GLN A 83 12.82 1.11 -5.14
CA GLN A 83 13.96 0.20 -5.08
C GLN A 83 13.77 -0.88 -4.03
N GLY A 84 13.25 -0.53 -2.84
CA GLY A 84 12.97 -1.50 -1.78
C GLY A 84 11.98 -2.58 -2.23
N ILE A 85 10.91 -2.21 -2.93
CA ILE A 85 9.95 -3.19 -3.45
C ILE A 85 10.54 -4.02 -4.58
N ALA A 86 11.30 -3.40 -5.48
CA ALA A 86 12.00 -4.11 -6.56
C ALA A 86 13.04 -5.11 -6.02
N GLN A 87 13.60 -4.88 -4.84
CA GLN A 87 14.44 -5.86 -4.15
C GLN A 87 13.60 -6.98 -3.52
N LEU A 88 12.49 -6.63 -2.85
CA LEU A 88 11.58 -7.61 -2.25
C LEU A 88 10.99 -8.60 -3.28
N THR A 89 10.69 -8.14 -4.51
CA THR A 89 10.21 -9.03 -5.59
C THR A 89 11.25 -10.05 -6.05
N ARG A 90 12.55 -9.79 -5.82
CA ARG A 90 13.66 -10.68 -6.19
C ARG A 90 14.00 -11.68 -5.08
N LEU A 91 13.61 -11.41 -3.84
CA LEU A 91 13.84 -12.28 -2.69
C LEU A 91 12.73 -13.34 -2.61
N ARG A 92 13.11 -14.62 -2.51
CA ARG A 92 12.18 -15.73 -2.26
C ARG A 92 12.71 -16.55 -1.10
N HIS A 93 12.14 -16.33 0.08
CA HIS A 93 12.51 -17.05 1.28
C HIS A 93 11.27 -17.22 2.17
N PRO A 94 11.04 -18.38 2.81
CA PRO A 94 9.85 -18.61 3.64
C PRO A 94 9.64 -17.60 4.77
N SER A 95 10.73 -17.01 5.29
CA SER A 95 10.69 -15.99 6.34
C SER A 95 10.68 -14.54 5.82
N ILE A 96 10.59 -14.33 4.51
CA ILE A 96 10.58 -13.00 3.89
C ILE A 96 9.25 -12.79 3.17
N LEU A 97 8.68 -11.59 3.35
CA LEU A 97 7.46 -11.18 2.66
C LEU A 97 7.68 -11.28 1.14
N THR A 98 6.91 -12.17 0.51
CA THR A 98 6.98 -12.41 -0.93
C THR A 98 5.91 -11.58 -1.62
N VAL A 99 6.33 -10.65 -2.47
CA VAL A 99 5.42 -9.79 -3.24
C VAL A 99 4.73 -10.63 -4.32
N GLN A 100 3.41 -10.74 -4.24
CA GLN A 100 2.61 -11.52 -5.20
C GLN A 100 2.15 -10.65 -6.38
N HIS A 101 1.82 -9.39 -6.11
CA HIS A 101 1.49 -8.40 -7.12
C HIS A 101 2.53 -7.28 -7.06
N PRO A 102 3.27 -7.01 -8.17
CA PRO A 102 4.34 -6.03 -8.19
C PRO A 102 3.83 -4.61 -7.88
N LEU A 103 4.77 -3.68 -7.75
CA LEU A 103 4.43 -2.28 -7.48
C LEU A 103 3.66 -1.67 -8.65
N GLU A 104 2.43 -1.24 -8.37
CA GLU A 104 1.57 -0.49 -9.27
C GLU A 104 1.58 0.99 -8.89
N GLU A 105 1.92 1.83 -9.86
CA GLU A 105 1.95 3.28 -9.70
C GLU A 105 0.77 3.95 -10.39
N SER A 106 0.01 4.73 -9.62
CA SER A 106 -1.01 5.63 -10.13
C SER A 106 -0.56 7.10 -9.95
N ARG A 107 -1.35 8.04 -10.47
CA ARG A 107 -1.09 9.48 -10.30
C ARG A 107 -1.08 9.89 -8.82
N GLU A 108 -1.90 9.23 -8.00
CA GLU A 108 -2.20 9.64 -6.63
C GLU A 108 -1.60 8.69 -5.57
N SER A 109 -1.26 7.46 -5.97
CA SER A 109 -0.82 6.41 -5.06
C SER A 109 0.22 5.45 -5.64
N LEU A 110 0.99 4.82 -4.76
CA LEU A 110 1.72 3.58 -5.05
C LEU A 110 1.04 2.45 -4.29
N ALA A 111 0.90 1.27 -4.90
CA ALA A 111 0.38 0.10 -4.20
C ALA A 111 1.05 -1.20 -4.64
N PHE A 112 1.16 -2.16 -3.73
CA PHE A 112 1.57 -3.53 -4.04
C PHE A 112 0.85 -4.51 -3.12
N ALA A 113 0.83 -5.80 -3.47
CA ALA A 113 0.18 -6.81 -2.66
C ALA A 113 1.10 -8.00 -2.38
N HIS A 114 0.93 -8.60 -1.20
CA HIS A 114 1.53 -9.88 -0.84
C HIS A 114 0.46 -10.84 -0.37
N SER A 115 0.68 -12.14 -0.58
CA SER A 115 -0.10 -13.19 0.05
C SER A 115 0.35 -13.36 1.50
N THR A 116 -0.61 -13.51 2.40
CA THR A 116 -0.36 -13.81 3.83
C THR A 116 -0.24 -15.31 4.03
#